data_AF-A0A920VEF3-F1
#
_entry.id   AF-A0A920VEF3-F1
#
_cell.length_a   1.000
_cell.length_b   1.000
_cell.length_c   1.000
_cell.angle_alpha   90.00
_cell.angle_beta   90.00
_cell.angle_gamma   90.00
#
_symmetry.space_group_name_H-M   'P 1'
#
loop_
_entity.id
_entity.type
_entity.pdbx_description
1 polymer ?
#
loop_
_entity_poly.entity_id
_entity_poly.type
_entity_poly.pdbx_seq_one_letter_code
_entity_poly.pdbx_strand_id
1 'polypeptide(L)' 'MSIESVAILSPGDMGHAIGQLLRENELHVLTCLAGRSNRTRQLSEQAG' A
#
# COMPACT_ATOMS: atom_id res chain seq x y z
N MET A 1 -3.87 22.55 -2.25
CA MET A 1 -2.88 21.53 -2.65
C MET A 1 -3.63 20.24 -2.93
N SER A 2 -3.34 19.57 -4.04
CA SER A 2 -3.78 18.19 -4.31
C SER A 2 -2.80 17.21 -3.69
N ILE A 3 -3.28 16.07 -3.17
CA ILE A 3 -2.42 14.97 -2.74
C ILE A 3 -2.07 14.15 -3.99
N GLU A 4 -0.79 14.09 -4.33
CA GLU A 4 -0.31 13.35 -5.51
C GLU A 4 0.11 11.93 -5.17
N SER A 5 0.58 11.67 -3.95
CA SER A 5 1.06 10.35 -3.55
C SER A 5 0.86 10.08 -2.07
N VAL A 6 0.60 8.82 -1.72
CA VAL A 6 0.39 8.35 -0.35
C VAL A 6 1.32 7.18 -0.05
N ALA A 7 2.11 7.30 1.02
CA ALA A 7 2.99 6.24 1.49
C ALA A 7 2.37 5.48 2.68
N ILE A 8 2.27 4.16 2.57
CA ILE A 8 1.80 3.29 3.66
C ILE A 8 3.01 2.65 4.33
N LEU A 9 3.33 3.06 5.56
CA LEU A 9 4.51 2.55 6.29
C LEU A 9 4.33 1.09 6.78
N SER A 10 3.09 0.67 7.00
CA SER A 10 2.74 -0.64 7.56
C SER A 10 1.77 -1.39 6.64
N PRO A 11 2.23 -1.95 5.50
CA PRO A 11 1.37 -2.56 4.48
C PRO A 11 0.91 -3.99 4.86
N GLY A 12 0.58 -4.21 6.14
CA GLY A 12 0.04 -5.47 6.63
C GLY A 12 -1.41 -5.67 6.22
N ASP A 13 -2.17 -6.39 7.05
CA ASP A 13 -3.58 -6.71 6.75
C ASP A 13 -4.47 -5.48 6.55
N MET A 14 -4.37 -4.48 7.43
CA MET A 14 -5.11 -3.23 7.20
C MET A 14 -4.46 -2.36 6.12
N GLY A 15 -3.12 -2.31 6.09
CA GLY A 15 -2.39 -1.41 5.21
C GLY A 15 -2.58 -1.73 3.73
N HIS A 16 -2.62 -3.01 3.35
CA HIS A 16 -2.87 -3.37 1.94
C HIS A 16 -4.29 -3.02 1.50
N ALA A 17 -5.30 -3.27 2.33
CA ALA A 17 -6.69 -2.95 2.02
C ALA A 17 -6.90 -1.43 1.84
N ILE A 18 -6.28 -0.62 2.70
CA ILE A 18 -6.30 0.85 2.53
C ILE A 18 -5.54 1.28 1.28
N GLY A 19 -4.38 0.66 1.00
CA GLY A 19 -3.61 0.94 -0.21
C GLY A 19 -4.41 0.67 -1.49
N GLN A 20 -5.12 -0.45 -1.52
CA GLN A 20 -6.01 -0.82 -2.60
C GLN A 20 -7.12 0.23 -2.77
N LEU A 21 -7.82 0.60 -1.68
CA LEU A 21 -8.90 1.59 -1.73
C LEU A 21 -8.41 2.96 -2.25
N LEU A 22 -7.24 3.42 -1.81
CA LEU A 22 -6.68 4.70 -2.27
C LEU A 22 -6.33 4.67 -3.76
N ARG A 23 -5.78 3.55 -4.22
CA ARG A 23 -5.45 3.33 -5.64
C ARG A 23 -6.69 3.23 -6.52
N GLU A 24 -7.77 2.61 -6.04
CA GLU A 24 -9.09 2.60 -6.71
C GLU A 24 -9.65 4.03 -6.87
N ASN A 25 -9.20 4.98 -6.04
CA ASN A 25 -9.52 6.41 -6.13
C ASN A 25 -8.42 7.22 -6.83
N GLU A 26 -7.64 6.57 -7.71
CA GLU A 26 -6.62 7.17 -8.59
C GLU A 26 -5.44 7.83 -7.87
N LEU A 27 -5.24 7.54 -6.58
CA LEU A 27 -4.05 8.00 -5.86
C LEU A 27 -2.86 7.10 -6.16
N HIS A 28 -1.69 7.71 -6.33
CA HIS A 28 -0.44 6.98 -6.41
C HIS A 28 -0.02 6.49 -5.01
N VAL A 29 -0.09 5.19 -4.77
CA VAL A 29 0.22 4.57 -3.47
C VAL A 29 1.57 3.86 -3.54
N LEU A 30 2.39 4.03 -2.50
CA LEU A 30 3.68 3.36 -2.36
C LEU A 30 3.90 2.82 -0.95
N THR A 31 4.73 1.78 -0.84
CA THR A 31 5.17 1.23 0.44
C THR A 31 6.60 0.69 0.34
N CYS A 32 7.24 0.48 1.50
CA CYS A 32 8.57 -0.13 1.57
C CYS A 32 8.46 -1.59 2.03
N LEU A 33 8.91 -2.51 1.17
CA LEU A 33 8.89 -3.96 1.46
C LEU A 33 10.19 -4.49 2.08
N ALA A 34 11.20 -3.62 2.26
CA ALA A 34 12.45 -4.00 2.89
C ALA A 34 12.23 -4.49 4.33
N GLY A 35 12.77 -5.67 4.64
CA GLY A 35 12.60 -6.31 5.96
C GLY A 35 11.16 -6.70 6.33
N ARG A 36 10.19 -6.64 5.40
CA ARG A 36 8.83 -7.13 5.63
C ARG A 36 8.74 -8.65 5.44
N SER A 37 7.75 -9.26 6.09
CA SER A 37 7.47 -10.70 5.95
C SER A 37 6.97 -11.05 4.54
N ASN A 38 7.10 -12.33 4.14
CA ASN A 38 6.54 -12.80 2.87
C ASN A 38 5.02 -12.59 2.79
N ARG A 39 4.30 -12.80 3.91
CA ARG A 39 2.87 -12.50 4.00
C ARG A 39 2.58 -11.04 3.65
N THR A 40 3.31 -10.11 4.25
CA THR A 40 3.15 -8.66 4.00
C THR A 40 3.44 -8.28 2.55
N ARG A 41 4.46 -8.90 1.93
CA ARG A 41 4.77 -8.70 0.52
C ARG A 41 3.62 -9.15 -0.38
N GLN A 42 3.10 -10.36 -0.16
CA GLN A 42 1.96 -10.90 -0.92
C GLN A 42 0.72 -10.01 -0.79
N LEU A 43 0.41 -9.52 0.40
CA LEU A 43 -0.71 -8.59 0.60
C LEU A 43 -0.50 -7.29 -0.18
N SER A 44 0.73 -6.76 -0.19
CA SER A 44 1.06 -5.55 -0.96
C SER A 44 0.95 -5.79 -2.47
N GLU A 45 1.42 -6.94 -2.97
CA GLU A 45 1.29 -7.33 -4.38
C GLU A 45 -0.18 -7.51 -4.80
N GLN A 46 -1.03 -8.00 -3.90
CA GLN A 46 -2.48 -8.13 -4.14
C GLN A 46 -3.18 -6.78 -4.24
N ALA A 47 -2.76 -5.79 -3.45
CA ALA A 47 -3.29 -4.43 -3.52
C ALA A 47 -2.87 -3.68 -4.79
N GLY A 48 -1.80 -4.15 -5.45
CA GLY A 48 -1.25 -3.57 -6.67
C GLY A 48 -0.19 -2.51 -6.42
#